data_AF-A0A537W0S0-F1
#
_entry.id   AF-A0A537W0S0-F1
#
_cell.length_a   1.000
_cell.length_b   1.000
_cell.length_c   1.000
_cell.angle_alpha   90.00
_cell.angle_beta   90.00
_cell.angle_gamma   90.00
#
_symmetry.space_group_name_H-M   'P 1'
#
loop_
_entity.id
_entity.type
_entity.pdbx_description
1 polymer ?
#
loop_
_entity_poly.entity_id
_entity_poly.type
_entity_poly.pdbx_seq_one_letter_code
_entity_poly.pdbx_strand_id
1 'polypeptide(L)'
;MAEDAATRRAFMSGGERVFAHAAGEMEQFMQLSSVLVERAKSAGELTSDFEAGDIPMLMCGVCAAIDKGKAGWDWRRHLELILRGMRTPA
;
A
#
# COMPACT_ATOMS: atom_id res chain seq x y z
N MET A 1 26.24 2.67 8.80
CA MET A 1 24.96 1.90 8.89
C MET A 1 24.09 2.29 10.10
N ALA A 2 24.65 2.71 11.25
CA ALA A 2 23.84 3.21 12.38
C ALA A 2 23.16 4.57 12.12
N GLU A 3 23.81 5.50 11.40
CA GLU A 3 23.23 6.81 11.06
C GLU A 3 22.01 6.73 10.13
N ASP A 4 22.03 5.82 9.15
CA ASP A 4 20.91 5.58 8.23
C ASP A 4 19.69 5.01 8.98
N ALA A 5 19.92 4.06 9.90
CA ALA A 5 18.86 3.48 10.72
C ALA A 5 18.24 4.50 11.70
N ALA A 6 19.05 5.36 12.32
CA ALA A 6 18.57 6.41 13.21
C ALA A 6 17.79 7.51 12.47
N THR A 7 18.28 7.92 11.29
CA THR A 7 17.60 8.89 10.42
C THR A 7 16.28 8.32 9.91
N ARG A 8 16.27 7.09 9.39
CA ARG A 8 15.04 6.39 8.99
C ARG A 8 14.05 6.29 10.14
N ARG A 9 14.52 5.96 11.35
CA ARG A 9 13.65 5.89 12.53
C ARG A 9 13.06 7.26 12.88
N ALA A 10 13.84 8.33 12.84
CA ALA A 10 13.37 9.69 13.11
C ALA A 10 12.25 10.10 12.13
N PHE A 11 12.46 9.88 10.82
CA PHE A 11 11.46 10.15 9.78
C PHE A 11 10.20 9.28 9.95
N MET A 12 10.34 7.99 10.20
CA MET A 12 9.21 7.06 10.35
C MET A 12 8.48 7.23 11.70
N SER A 13 9.14 7.81 12.70
CA SER A 13 8.55 8.09 14.03
C SER A 13 7.73 9.39 14.09
N GLY A 14 7.68 10.17 13.01
CA GLY A 14 6.95 11.45 12.96
C GLY A 14 5.43 11.34 13.13
N GLY A 15 4.86 10.12 13.09
CA GLY A 15 3.44 9.86 13.30
C GLY A 15 2.55 10.51 12.23
N GLU A 16 1.30 10.84 12.58
CA GLU A 16 0.32 11.50 11.68
C GLU A 16 0.86 12.78 11.02
N ARG A 17 1.85 13.45 11.62
CA ARG A 17 2.42 14.71 11.10
C ARG A 17 3.20 14.53 9.79
N VAL A 18 3.64 13.31 9.47
CA VAL A 18 4.31 13.01 8.20
C VAL A 18 3.36 13.21 7.00
N PHE A 19 2.07 12.97 7.20
CA PHE A 19 1.04 13.15 6.16
C PHE A 19 0.35 14.51 6.22
N ALA A 20 0.59 15.32 7.25
CA ALA A 20 -0.08 16.61 7.45
C ALA A 20 0.17 17.61 6.29
N HIS A 21 1.27 17.47 5.57
CA HIS A 21 1.61 18.28 4.40
C HIS A 21 1.24 17.63 3.06
N ALA A 22 0.71 16.40 3.07
CA ALA A 22 0.42 15.61 1.88
C ALA A 22 -1.09 15.40 1.66
N ALA A 23 -1.94 16.21 2.30
CA ALA A 23 -3.39 16.01 2.27
C ALA A 23 -3.97 16.16 0.85
N GLY A 24 -3.48 17.14 0.08
CA GLY A 24 -3.93 17.36 -1.30
C GLY A 24 -3.48 16.24 -2.24
N GLU A 25 -2.26 15.75 -2.08
CA GLU A 25 -1.70 14.63 -2.83
C GLU A 25 -2.45 13.34 -2.49
N MET A 26 -2.78 13.14 -1.21
CA MET A 26 -3.59 12.00 -0.77
C MET A 26 -4.99 12.05 -1.37
N GLU A 27 -5.63 13.22 -1.40
CA GLU A 27 -6.94 13.38 -2.04
C GLU A 27 -6.87 13.06 -3.55
N GLN A 28 -5.89 13.60 -4.27
CA GLN A 28 -5.68 13.30 -5.69
C GLN A 28 -5.41 11.82 -5.93
N PHE A 29 -4.58 11.21 -5.08
CA PHE A 29 -4.31 9.78 -5.11
C PHE A 29 -5.59 8.96 -4.94
N MET A 30 -6.44 9.32 -3.97
CA MET A 30 -7.71 8.63 -3.71
C MET A 30 -8.69 8.76 -4.87
N GLN A 31 -8.77 9.93 -5.51
CA GLN A 31 -9.61 10.16 -6.68
C GLN A 31 -9.17 9.29 -7.87
N LEU A 32 -7.87 9.32 -8.20
CA LEU A 32 -7.33 8.51 -9.31
C LEU A 32 -7.46 7.01 -9.03
N SER A 33 -7.17 6.60 -7.80
CA SER A 33 -7.33 5.22 -7.36
C SER A 33 -8.76 4.73 -7.50
N SER A 34 -9.74 5.56 -7.09
CA SER A 34 -11.17 5.24 -7.23
C SER A 34 -11.55 4.97 -8.69
N VAL A 35 -11.08 5.80 -9.63
CA VAL A 35 -11.34 5.60 -11.06
C VAL A 35 -10.79 4.26 -11.56
N LEU A 36 -9.58 3.89 -11.13
CA LEU A 36 -8.97 2.61 -11.53
C LEU A 36 -9.71 1.41 -10.92
N VAL A 37 -10.07 1.50 -9.63
CA VAL A 37 -10.82 0.46 -8.92
C VAL A 37 -12.17 0.21 -9.59
N GLU A 38 -12.94 1.27 -9.87
CA GLU A 38 -14.26 1.11 -10.52
C GLU A 38 -14.15 0.53 -11.92
N ARG A 39 -13.12 0.89 -12.69
CA ARG A 39 -12.85 0.29 -14.00
C ARG A 39 -12.51 -1.20 -13.89
N ALA A 40 -11.68 -1.57 -12.92
CA ALA A 40 -11.28 -2.97 -12.70
C ALA A 40 -12.46 -3.82 -12.22
N LYS A 41 -13.31 -3.30 -11.33
CA LYS A 41 -14.56 -3.94 -10.92
C LYS A 41 -15.51 -4.13 -12.10
N SER A 42 -15.71 -3.09 -12.91
CA SER A 42 -16.58 -3.13 -14.09
C SER A 42 -16.11 -4.15 -15.14
N ALA A 43 -14.80 -4.38 -15.23
CA ALA A 43 -14.20 -5.41 -16.08
C ALA A 43 -14.25 -6.83 -15.48
N GLY A 44 -14.70 -6.98 -14.23
CA GLY A 44 -14.70 -8.26 -13.51
C GLY A 44 -13.31 -8.70 -13.05
N GLU A 45 -12.30 -7.83 -13.06
CA GLU A 45 -10.91 -8.16 -12.70
C GLU A 45 -10.62 -8.01 -11.21
N LEU A 46 -11.49 -7.31 -10.47
CA LEU A 46 -11.35 -6.96 -9.06
C LEU A 46 -12.64 -7.28 -8.31
N THR A 47 -12.51 -7.87 -7.12
CA THR A 47 -13.64 -8.20 -6.24
C THR A 47 -14.47 -6.96 -5.88
N SER A 48 -15.79 -7.15 -5.72
CA SER A 48 -16.74 -6.10 -5.33
C SER A 48 -16.39 -5.46 -4.00
N ASP A 49 -15.78 -6.24 -3.11
CA ASP A 49 -15.52 -5.88 -1.71
C ASP A 49 -14.30 -4.97 -1.55
N PHE A 50 -13.48 -4.80 -2.61
CA PHE A 50 -12.27 -3.98 -2.54
C PHE A 50 -12.58 -2.51 -2.79
N GLU A 51 -12.10 -1.60 -1.95
CA GLU A 51 -12.27 -0.16 -2.13
C GLU A 51 -10.94 0.56 -2.32
N ALA A 52 -10.96 1.73 -2.96
CA ALA A 52 -9.76 2.58 -3.06
C ALA A 52 -9.20 2.94 -1.67
N GLY A 53 -10.07 2.99 -0.65
CA GLY A 53 -9.72 3.23 0.76
C GLY A 53 -8.81 2.17 1.37
N ASP A 54 -8.78 0.96 0.81
CA ASP A 54 -7.96 -0.15 1.33
C ASP A 54 -6.49 -0.03 0.89
N ILE A 55 -6.24 0.70 -0.20
CA ILE A 55 -4.92 0.78 -0.83
C ILE A 55 -3.84 1.32 0.13
N PRO A 56 -4.05 2.43 0.88
CA PRO A 56 -3.04 2.96 1.79
C PRO A 56 -2.60 1.94 2.85
N MET A 57 -3.56 1.23 3.46
CA MET A 57 -3.26 0.23 4.49
C MET A 57 -2.52 -0.98 3.91
N LEU A 58 -2.93 -1.46 2.73
CA LEU A 58 -2.22 -2.52 2.03
C LEU A 58 -0.79 -2.10 1.67
N MET A 59 -0.60 -0.88 1.20
CA MET A 59 0.71 -0.36 0.85
C MET A 59 1.62 -0.23 2.06
N CYS A 60 1.11 0.24 3.19
CA CYS A 60 1.85 0.23 4.47
C CYS A 60 2.34 -1.17 4.84
N GLY A 61 1.50 -2.21 4.69
CA GLY A 61 1.86 -3.59 4.96
C GLY A 61 2.98 -4.12 4.05
N VAL A 62 2.88 -3.85 2.74
CA VAL A 62 3.89 -4.26 1.76
C VAL A 62 5.21 -3.54 2.01
N CYS A 63 5.18 -2.23 2.27
CA CYS A 63 6.36 -1.46 2.62
C CYS A 63 7.03 -1.98 3.90
N ALA A 64 6.24 -2.37 4.91
CA ALA A 64 6.78 -3.00 6.11
C ALA A 64 7.45 -4.35 5.82
N ALA A 65 6.88 -5.17 4.94
CA ALA A 65 7.49 -6.44 4.52
C ALA A 65 8.82 -6.23 3.78
N ILE A 66 8.90 -5.19 2.94
CA ILE A 66 10.13 -4.77 2.26
C ILE A 66 11.19 -4.32 3.28
N ASP A 67 10.83 -3.41 4.18
CA ASP A 67 11.75 -2.82 5.16
C ASP A 67 12.32 -3.86 6.14
N LYS A 68 11.51 -4.84 6.56
CA LYS A 68 11.99 -5.91 7.43
C LYS A 68 13.12 -6.74 6.81
N GLY A 69 13.13 -6.90 5.48
CA GLY A 69 14.24 -7.48 4.72
C GLY A 69 14.79 -8.81 5.27
N LYS A 70 13.98 -9.60 5.99
CA LYS A 70 14.43 -10.77 6.74
C LYS A 70 14.84 -11.87 5.76
N ALA A 71 16.01 -12.48 5.99
CA ALA A 71 16.48 -13.59 5.17
C ALA A 71 15.42 -14.70 5.09
N GLY A 72 15.08 -15.10 3.86
CA GLY A 72 14.02 -16.09 3.57
C GLY A 72 12.61 -15.53 3.44
N TRP A 73 12.38 -14.23 3.66
CA TRP A 73 11.11 -13.58 3.36
C TRP A 73 11.12 -13.00 1.95
N ASP A 74 10.08 -13.30 1.17
CA ASP A 74 9.90 -12.79 -0.18
C ASP A 74 8.67 -11.88 -0.25
N TRP A 75 8.94 -10.57 -0.18
CA TRP A 75 7.88 -9.56 -0.26
C TRP A 75 7.18 -9.55 -1.63
N ARG A 76 7.86 -10.00 -2.71
CA ARG A 76 7.23 -10.08 -4.04
C ARG A 76 6.19 -11.18 -4.05
N ARG A 77 6.54 -12.36 -3.51
CA ARG A 77 5.59 -13.46 -3.33
C ARG A 77 4.42 -13.06 -2.43
N HIS A 78 4.68 -12.29 -1.37
CA HIS A 78 3.64 -11.74 -0.50
C HIS A 78 2.67 -10.82 -1.26
N LEU A 79 3.21 -9.88 -2.05
CA LEU A 79 2.40 -8.99 -2.90
C LEU A 79 1.58 -9.77 -3.93
N GLU A 80 2.15 -10.78 -4.57
CA GLU A 80 1.41 -11.64 -5.51
C GLU A 80 0.22 -12.35 -4.86
N LEU A 81 0.38 -12.83 -3.62
CA LEU A 81 -0.70 -13.48 -2.88
C LEU A 81 -1.84 -12.50 -2.59
N ILE A 82 -1.50 -11.27 -2.17
CA ILE A 82 -2.47 -10.19 -1.96
C ILE A 82 -3.20 -9.87 -3.27
N LEU A 83 -2.46 -9.63 -4.36
CA LEU A 83 -3.02 -9.35 -5.69
C LEU A 83 -3.94 -10.47 -6.19
N ARG A 84 -3.61 -11.74 -5.94
CA ARG A 84 -4.48 -12.87 -6.29
C ARG A 84 -5.77 -12.88 -5.47
N GLY A 85 -5.69 -12.57 -4.17
CA GLY A 85 -6.86 -12.53 -3.30
C GLY A 85 -7.85 -11.42 -3.66
N MET A 86 -7.40 -10.37 -4.35
CA MET A 86 -8.24 -9.26 -4.79
C MET A 86 -8.95 -9.51 -6.12
N ARG A 87 -8.57 -10.56 -6.87
CA ARG A 87 -9.22 -10.89 -8.14
C ARG A 87 -10.59 -11.52 -7.89
N THR A 88 -11.53 -11.25 -8.79
CA THR A 88 -12.84 -11.92 -8.79
C THR A 88 -12.65 -13.44 -8.88
N PRO A 89 -13.32 -14.25 -8.04
CA PRO A 89 -13.35 -15.70 -8.19
C PRO A 89 -13.91 -16.08 -9.58
N ALA A 90 -13.31 -17.08 -10.23
CA ALA A 90 -13.79 -17.63 -11.50
C ALA A 90 -15.10 -18.39 -11.35
#